data_AF-A0ABD0YHL6-F1
#
_entry.id   AF-A0ABD0YHL6-F1
#
_cell.length_a   1.000
_cell.length_b   1.000
_cell.length_c   1.000
_cell.angle_alpha   90.00
_cell.angle_beta   90.00
_cell.angle_gamma   90.00
#
_symmetry.space_group_name_H-M   'P 1'
#
loop_
_entity.id
_entity.type
_entity.pdbx_description
1 polymer ?
#
loop_
_entity_poly.entity_id
_entity_poly.type
_entity_poly.pdbx_seq_one_letter_code
_entity_poly.pdbx_strand_id
1 'polypeptide(L)'
;MLWIPHQLVGAPVGYNVTLECFAEAHPNSLNYWTREDGQMIHETKKHKVSTQPMELPYKTQMLLTIIGLRTSDFGTYKCVAKNPRGETDGTIRLYGKFGQNPSARTLNPLSNSSNLDPFESSKLFRASYRIAD
;
A
#
# COMPACT_ATOMS: atom_id res chain seq x y z
N MET A 1 4.22 14.35 -12.81
CA MET A 1 4.15 14.31 -11.33
C MET A 1 3.39 13.08 -10.89
N LEU A 2 3.68 12.57 -9.70
CA LEU A 2 2.90 11.51 -9.06
C LEU A 2 2.27 12.04 -7.78
N TRP A 3 1.02 11.66 -7.53
CA TRP A 3 0.30 11.92 -6.29
C TRP A 3 -0.17 10.61 -5.68
N ILE A 4 0.07 10.44 -4.38
CA ILE A 4 -0.23 9.23 -3.62
C ILE A 4 -1.07 9.63 -2.42
N PRO A 5 -2.38 9.30 -2.37
CA PRO A 5 -3.20 9.63 -1.22
C PRO A 5 -2.79 8.86 0.04
N HIS A 6 -2.30 7.62 -0.12
CA HIS A 6 -1.96 6.71 0.96
C HIS A 6 -0.54 6.16 0.81
N GLN A 7 0.45 6.87 1.37
CA GLN A 7 1.86 6.45 1.34
C GLN A 7 2.14 5.24 2.25
N LEU A 8 1.27 4.98 3.22
CA LEU A 8 1.39 3.90 4.20
C LEU A 8 0.06 3.15 4.30
N VAL A 9 0.04 1.90 3.87
CA VAL A 9 -1.18 1.07 3.81
C VAL A 9 -1.03 -0.14 4.72
N GLY A 10 -1.98 -0.30 5.64
CA GLY A 10 -2.01 -1.40 6.60
C GLY A 10 -3.08 -2.43 6.23
N ALA A 11 -2.71 -3.71 6.14
CA ALA A 11 -3.69 -4.77 5.90
C ALA A 11 -3.27 -6.11 6.56
N PRO A 12 -4.21 -6.88 7.13
CA PRO A 12 -3.92 -8.19 7.72
C PRO A 12 -3.61 -9.26 6.65
N VAL A 13 -2.88 -10.29 7.07
CA VAL A 13 -2.59 -11.48 6.24
C VAL A 13 -3.90 -12.15 5.82
N GLY A 14 -3.95 -12.66 4.59
CA GLY A 14 -5.12 -13.32 3.99
C GLY A 14 -6.10 -12.37 3.31
N TYR A 15 -6.02 -11.06 3.55
CA TYR A 15 -6.92 -10.07 2.95
C TYR A 15 -6.40 -9.58 1.60
N ASN A 16 -7.30 -8.97 0.82
CA ASN A 16 -6.94 -8.26 -0.40
C ASN A 16 -6.68 -6.78 -0.06
N VAL A 17 -5.69 -6.19 -0.70
CA VAL A 17 -5.37 -4.77 -0.55
C VAL A 17 -5.16 -4.13 -1.91
N THR A 18 -5.58 -2.87 -2.08
CA THR A 18 -5.35 -2.10 -3.29
C THR A 18 -4.48 -0.88 -2.96
N LEU A 19 -3.38 -0.74 -3.68
CA LEU A 19 -2.50 0.43 -3.66
C LEU A 19 -2.90 1.35 -4.81
N GLU A 20 -2.81 2.66 -4.59
CA GLU A 20 -3.31 3.67 -5.51
C GLU A 20 -2.31 4.81 -5.68
N CYS A 21 -2.08 5.18 -6.94
CA CYS A 21 -1.31 6.37 -7.33
C CYS A 21 -2.03 7.11 -8.46
N PHE A 22 -1.73 8.39 -8.61
CA PHE A 22 -2.19 9.23 -9.70
C PHE A 22 -1.00 9.83 -10.42
N ALA A 23 -0.94 9.68 -11.73
CA ALA A 23 0.10 10.22 -12.58
C ALA A 23 -0.46 11.38 -13.42
N GLU A 24 0.30 12.47 -13.48
CA GLU A 24 0.05 13.58 -14.39
C GLU A 24 1.27 13.80 -15.27
N ALA A 25 1.11 13.63 -16.58
CA ALA A 25 2.21 13.68 -17.54
C ALA A 25 1.74 14.09 -18.94
N HIS A 26 2.59 14.86 -19.64
CA HIS A 26 2.41 15.16 -21.06
C HIS A 26 3.76 15.00 -21.80
N PRO A 27 3.86 14.18 -22.87
CA PRO A 27 2.83 13.25 -23.36
C PRO A 27 2.50 12.21 -22.28
N ASN A 28 1.39 11.48 -22.48
CA ASN A 28 0.94 10.46 -21.54
C ASN A 28 2.08 9.48 -21.23
N SER A 29 2.20 9.10 -19.96
CA SER A 29 3.24 8.21 -19.47
C SER A 29 2.85 6.73 -19.61
N LEU A 30 3.86 5.89 -19.81
CA LEU A 30 3.79 4.48 -19.49
C LEU A 30 3.83 4.33 -17.97
N ASN A 31 2.83 3.65 -17.43
CA ASN A 31 2.61 3.53 -15.99
C ASN A 31 2.76 2.06 -15.57
N TYR A 32 3.63 1.79 -14.60
CA TYR A 32 3.86 0.42 -14.11
C TYR A 32 4.20 0.41 -12.62
N TRP A 33 4.18 -0.79 -12.03
CA TRP A 33 4.51 -1.00 -10.62
C TRP A 33 5.79 -1.80 -10.49
N THR A 34 6.59 -1.47 -9.48
CA THR A 34 7.77 -2.26 -9.10
C THR A 34 7.79 -2.54 -7.61
N ARG A 35 8.58 -3.53 -7.22
CA ARG A 35 9.02 -3.75 -5.85
C ARG A 35 10.22 -2.84 -5.53
N GLU A 36 10.67 -2.90 -4.27
CA GLU A 36 11.83 -2.14 -3.77
C GLU A 36 13.13 -2.46 -4.50
N ASP A 37 13.29 -3.72 -4.92
CA ASP A 37 14.44 -4.23 -5.69
C ASP A 37 14.40 -3.82 -7.18
N GLY A 38 13.39 -3.05 -7.59
CA GLY A 38 13.19 -2.63 -8.98
C GLY A 38 12.52 -3.69 -9.87
N GLN A 39 12.16 -4.86 -9.33
CA GLN A 39 11.46 -5.88 -10.10
C GLN A 39 10.07 -5.40 -10.49
N MET A 40 9.75 -5.47 -11.79
CA MET A 40 8.44 -5.11 -12.31
C MET A 40 7.36 -6.10 -11.86
N ILE A 41 6.22 -5.56 -11.43
CA ILE A 41 5.06 -6.35 -11.03
C ILE A 41 4.17 -6.54 -12.26
N HIS A 42 4.02 -7.78 -12.68
CA HIS A 42 3.14 -8.16 -13.78
C HIS A 42 1.75 -8.61 -13.31
N GLU A 43 0.78 -8.47 -14.20
CA GLU A 43 -0.57 -9.00 -14.04
C GLU A 43 -0.53 -10.52 -13.83
N THR A 44 -1.10 -10.99 -12.72
CA THR A 44 -1.12 -12.41 -12.34
C THR A 44 -2.42 -12.74 -11.59
N LYS A 45 -2.58 -13.99 -11.13
CA LYS A 45 -3.66 -14.32 -10.17
C LYS A 45 -3.49 -13.63 -8.81
N LYS A 46 -2.25 -13.25 -8.47
CA LYS A 46 -1.88 -12.63 -7.18
C LYS A 46 -1.95 -11.10 -7.25
N HIS A 47 -1.52 -10.52 -8.36
CA HIS A 47 -1.43 -9.07 -8.57
C HIS A 47 -2.36 -8.67 -9.72
N LYS A 48 -3.31 -7.78 -9.45
CA LYS A 48 -4.19 -7.16 -10.44
C LYS A 48 -3.79 -5.71 -10.65
N VAL A 49 -3.34 -5.38 -11.85
CA VAL A 49 -2.90 -4.05 -12.24
C VAL A 49 -3.98 -3.43 -13.11
N SER A 50 -4.42 -2.22 -12.75
CA SER A 50 -5.37 -1.44 -13.55
C SER A 50 -4.85 -0.02 -13.70
N THR A 51 -5.00 0.54 -14.90
CA THR A 51 -4.64 1.91 -15.23
C THR A 51 -5.83 2.54 -15.94
N GLN A 52 -6.35 3.64 -15.40
CA GLN A 52 -7.59 4.26 -15.85
C GLN A 52 -7.35 5.75 -16.16
N PRO A 53 -7.67 6.24 -17.36
CA PRO A 53 -7.69 7.67 -17.64
C PRO A 53 -8.68 8.38 -16.71
N MET A 54 -8.33 9.59 -16.27
CA MET A 54 -9.25 10.44 -15.50
C MET A 54 -9.97 11.44 -16.42
N GLU A 55 -10.78 12.33 -15.85
CA GLU A 55 -11.48 13.41 -16.57
C GLU A 55 -10.53 14.25 -17.44
N LEU A 56 -9.30 14.45 -16.97
CA LEU A 56 -8.25 15.16 -17.71
C LEU A 56 -7.37 14.15 -18.45
N PRO A 57 -7.12 14.32 -19.76
CA PRO A 57 -6.46 13.31 -20.60
C PRO A 57 -4.98 13.08 -20.26
N TYR A 58 -4.37 14.04 -19.56
CA TYR A 58 -2.99 13.98 -19.05
C TYR A 58 -2.91 13.42 -17.63
N LYS A 59 -4.05 13.07 -17.01
CA LYS A 59 -4.14 12.45 -15.68
C LYS A 59 -4.56 10.99 -15.79
N THR A 60 -3.94 10.15 -14.98
CA THR A 60 -4.18 8.72 -14.98
C THR A 60 -4.15 8.18 -13.56
N GLN A 61 -5.13 7.33 -13.22
CA GLN A 61 -5.17 6.59 -11.97
C GLN A 61 -4.54 5.21 -12.17
N MET A 62 -3.66 4.82 -11.26
CA MET A 62 -2.96 3.55 -11.24
C MET A 62 -3.38 2.77 -9.99
N LEU A 63 -3.82 1.52 -10.18
CA LEU A 63 -4.25 0.64 -9.11
C LEU A 63 -3.49 -0.68 -9.16
N LEU A 64 -3.01 -1.13 -8.00
CA LEU A 64 -2.43 -2.46 -7.82
C LEU A 64 -3.16 -3.18 -6.69
N THR A 65 -3.95 -4.20 -7.02
CA THR A 65 -4.60 -5.07 -6.03
C THR A 65 -3.78 -6.33 -5.81
N ILE A 66 -3.38 -6.57 -4.56
CA ILE A 66 -2.68 -7.78 -4.12
C ILE A 66 -3.69 -8.67 -3.41
N ILE A 67 -3.89 -9.87 -3.93
CA ILE A 67 -4.92 -10.81 -3.47
C ILE A 67 -4.35 -11.74 -2.41
N GLY A 68 -5.02 -11.90 -1.27
CA GLY A 68 -4.65 -12.86 -0.22
C GLY A 68 -3.25 -12.65 0.34
N LEU A 69 -3.03 -11.54 1.04
CA LEU A 69 -1.72 -11.12 1.55
C LEU A 69 -0.99 -12.22 2.33
N ARG A 70 0.32 -12.31 2.10
CA ARG A 70 1.28 -13.16 2.80
C ARG A 70 2.34 -12.27 3.44
N THR A 71 3.10 -12.82 4.38
CA THR A 71 4.20 -12.10 5.03
C THR A 71 5.24 -11.59 4.03
N SER A 72 5.49 -12.33 2.95
CA SER A 72 6.39 -11.95 1.85
C SER A 72 5.88 -10.80 0.97
N ASP A 73 4.58 -10.47 1.05
CA ASP A 73 4.03 -9.38 0.25
C ASP A 73 4.28 -8.01 0.90
N PHE A 74 4.44 -7.97 2.22
CA PHE A 74 4.75 -6.72 2.92
C PHE A 74 6.09 -6.17 2.45
N GLY A 75 6.15 -4.86 2.33
CA GLY A 75 7.31 -4.21 1.74
C GLY A 75 6.98 -2.90 1.08
N THR A 76 7.95 -2.39 0.35
CA THR A 76 7.84 -1.15 -0.39
C THR A 76 7.44 -1.47 -1.83
N TYR A 77 6.43 -0.75 -2.30
CA TYR A 77 5.96 -0.78 -3.68
C TYR A 77 6.18 0.59 -4.29
N LYS A 78 6.55 0.62 -5.57
CA LYS A 78 6.68 1.87 -6.31
C LYS A 78 5.72 1.87 -7.49
N CYS A 79 5.00 2.96 -7.65
CA CYS A 79 4.33 3.29 -8.90
C CYS A 79 5.26 4.19 -9.72
N VAL A 80 5.46 3.86 -10.98
CA VAL A 80 6.40 4.56 -11.86
C VAL A 80 5.64 5.08 -13.08
N ALA A 81 5.87 6.34 -13.42
CA ALA A 81 5.36 7.00 -14.61
C ALA A 81 6.53 7.47 -15.47
N LYS A 82 6.63 6.91 -16.68
CA LYS A 82 7.72 7.18 -17.63
C LYS A 82 7.19 7.73 -18.95
N ASN A 83 7.73 8.86 -19.40
CA ASN A 83 7.43 9.42 -20.71
C ASN A 83 8.73 9.88 -21.41
N PRO A 84 8.69 10.36 -22.67
CA PRO A 84 9.90 10.81 -23.37
C PRO A 84 10.64 11.99 -22.71
N ARG A 85 10.01 12.70 -21.75
CA ARG A 85 10.62 13.82 -21.02
C ARG A 85 11.30 13.37 -19.72
N GLY A 86 11.03 12.16 -19.25
CA GLY A 86 11.64 11.64 -18.03
C GLY A 86 10.81 10.57 -17.34
N GLU A 87 11.21 10.29 -16.11
CA GLU A 87 10.63 9.26 -15.24
C GLU A 87 10.43 9.83 -13.84
N THR A 88 9.34 9.45 -13.19
CA THR A 88 9.08 9.76 -11.79
C THR A 88 8.50 8.52 -11.13
N ASP A 89 8.93 8.24 -9.90
CA ASP A 89 8.37 7.19 -9.06
C ASP A 89 7.75 7.74 -7.78
N GLY A 90 6.80 6.99 -7.25
CA GLY A 90 6.12 7.27 -6.00
C GLY A 90 6.10 6.01 -5.16
N THR A 91 6.36 6.15 -3.86
CA THR A 91 6.58 5.03 -2.95
C THR A 91 5.40 4.82 -2.00
N ILE A 92 4.95 3.56 -1.88
CA ILE A 92 3.91 3.12 -0.94
C ILE A 92 4.47 1.98 -0.08
N ARG A 93 4.39 2.12 1.24
CA ARG A 93 4.76 1.06 2.18
C ARG A 93 3.53 0.27 2.59
N LEU A 94 3.54 -1.03 2.27
CA LEU A 94 2.53 -1.99 2.72
C LEU A 94 3.04 -2.73 3.96
N TYR A 95 2.30 -2.67 5.06
CA TYR A 95 2.65 -3.33 6.31
C TYR A 95 1.48 -4.11 6.88
N GLY A 96 1.79 -5.17 7.62
CA GLY A 96 0.81 -5.99 8.32
C GLY A 96 0.89 -5.75 9.82
N LYS A 97 -0.25 -5.63 10.48
CA LYS A 97 -0.33 -5.99 11.89
C LYS A 97 -0.57 -7.49 11.94
N PHE A 98 0.35 -8.23 12.55
CA PHE A 98 0.03 -9.58 12.98
C PHE A 98 -1.20 -9.45 13.88
N GLY A 99 -2.29 -10.14 13.55
CA GLY A 99 -3.40 -10.24 14.47
C GLY A 99 -2.83 -10.78 15.78
N GLN A 100 -2.76 -9.94 16.82
CA GLN A 100 -2.59 -10.49 18.16
C GLN A 100 -3.81 -11.38 18.34
N ASN A 101 -3.60 -12.70 18.37
CA ASN A 101 -4.60 -13.58 18.96
C ASN A 101 -4.88 -13.00 20.35
N PRO A 102 -6.12 -12.57 20.68
CA PRO A 102 -6.44 -12.04 22.01
C PRO A 102 -6.15 -13.05 23.14
N SER A 103 -5.87 -14.31 22.80
CA SER A 103 -5.71 -15.44 23.70
C SER A 103 -4.29 -15.67 24.23
N ALA A 104 -3.29 -14.85 23.85
CA ALA A 104 -1.90 -15.03 24.30
C ALA A 104 -1.45 -14.01 25.39
N ARG A 105 -2.38 -13.49 26.21
CA ARG A 105 -2.05 -12.72 27.42
C ARG A 105 -2.62 -13.37 28.68
N THR A 106 -2.13 -14.56 29.00
CA THR A 106 -2.22 -15.14 30.35
C THR A 106 -0.99 -16.04 30.49
N LEU A 107 0.13 -15.59 31.06
CA LEU A 107 0.59 -15.74 32.46
C LEU A 107 1.99 -15.03 32.44
N ASN A 108 2.46 -14.16 33.32
CA ASN A 108 2.36 -14.02 34.78
C ASN A 108 2.75 -12.58 35.19
N PRO A 109 2.40 -12.16 36.42
CA PRO A 109 2.71 -10.83 36.96
C PRO A 109 4.15 -10.72 37.48
N LEU A 110 4.68 -9.49 37.49
CA LEU A 110 5.92 -9.01 38.13
C LEU A 110 7.23 -9.19 37.35
N SER A 111 7.55 -8.18 36.52
CA SER A 111 8.91 -7.62 36.53
C SER A 111 8.83 -6.10 36.36
N ASN A 112 9.20 -5.38 37.42
CA ASN A 112 9.51 -3.97 37.38
C ASN A 112 10.76 -3.79 36.50
N SER A 113 10.67 -3.02 35.43
CA SER A 113 11.76 -2.14 35.01
C SER A 113 11.22 -1.11 34.02
N SER A 114 11.41 0.15 34.39
CA SER A 114 11.30 1.35 33.58
C SER A 114 11.70 1.15 32.12
N ASN A 115 10.75 1.35 31.19
CA ASN A 115 10.93 1.94 29.86
C ASN A 115 9.52 2.12 29.25
N LEU A 116 9.00 3.35 29.30
CA LEU A 116 7.77 3.73 28.60
C LEU A 116 8.15 4.05 27.14
N ASP A 117 7.76 3.17 26.22
CA ASP A 117 7.84 3.46 24.78
C ASP A 117 6.90 4.64 24.45
N PRO A 118 7.37 5.75 23.85
CA PRO A 118 6.58 6.97 23.73
C PRO A 118 5.50 7.00 22.63
N PHE A 119 5.07 5.86 22.07
CA PHE A 119 4.21 5.87 20.86
C PHE A 119 2.78 5.38 21.11
N GLU A 120 2.18 5.84 22.20
CA GLU A 120 0.73 5.80 22.46
C GLU A 120 0.24 7.26 22.50
N SER A 121 0.04 7.86 21.32
CA SER A 121 -0.89 8.97 21.08
C SER A 121 -0.68 9.54 19.68
N SER A 122 -1.53 9.16 18.73
CA SER A 122 -2.35 10.14 17.98
C SER A 122 -3.01 9.52 16.74
N LYS A 123 -4.34 9.34 16.87
CA LYS A 123 -5.36 9.79 15.91
C LYS A 123 -5.52 9.10 14.54
N LEU A 124 -6.76 8.64 14.36
CA LEU A 124 -7.58 8.50 13.14
C LEU A 124 -7.33 7.27 12.26
N PHE A 125 -8.00 6.16 12.60
CA PHE A 125 -8.42 5.17 11.60
C PHE A 125 -9.93 5.24 11.41
N ARG A 126 -10.33 5.94 10.34
CA ARG A 126 -11.67 5.79 9.74
C ARG A 126 -11.55 4.62 8.77
N ALA A 127 -11.85 3.40 9.23
CA ALA A 127 -12.15 2.30 8.32
C ALA A 127 -13.50 2.61 7.68
N SER A 128 -13.52 2.94 6.39
CA SER A 128 -14.77 3.06 5.64
C SER A 128 -15.43 1.68 5.56
N TYR A 129 -16.53 1.51 6.28
CA TYR A 129 -17.46 0.40 6.12
C TYR A 129 -18.19 0.56 4.78
N ARG A 130 -18.21 -0.49 3.95
CA ARG A 130 -19.33 -0.74 3.04
C ARG A 130 -19.95 -2.08 3.41
N ILE A 131 -21.17 -2.00 3.91
CA ILE A 131 -22.09 -3.13 4.01
C ILE A 131 -22.49 -3.46 2.57
N ALA A 132 -22.37 -4.72 2.18
CA ALA A 132 -22.94 -5.22 0.94
C ALA A 132 -24.40 -5.60 1.24
N ASP A 133 -25.33 -5.03 0.47
CA ASP A 133 -26.68 -5.56 0.30
C ASP A 133 -26.66 -6.75 -0.68
#